data_AF-A0A815V283-F1
#
_entry.id   AF-A0A815V283-F1
#
_cell.length_a   1.000
_cell.length_b   1.000
_cell.length_c   1.000
_cell.angle_alpha   90.00
_cell.angle_beta   90.00
_cell.angle_gamma   90.00
#
_symmetry.space_group_name_H-M   'P 1'
#
loop_
_entity.id
_entity.type
_entity.pdbx_description
1 polymer ?
#
loop_
_entity_poly.entity_id
_entity_poly.type
_entity_poly.pdbx_seq_one_letter_code
_entity_poly.pdbx_strand_id
1 'polypeptide(L)'
;MYNTQNISKKATWTGRTTVELEHPHNIINLRSNRNEDLSNIKNRRKSEYQIDSRIIINVSGLRFETLKTTLERYPQTLLGNIRRRSLFYDKKQDEYFFDRHRTCFESILYYYQSHGRL
;
A
#
# COMPACT_ATOMS: atom_id res chain seq x y z
N MET A 1 39.55 24.08 -17.38
CA MET A 1 40.07 24.70 -16.15
C MET A 1 39.18 25.89 -15.81
N TYR A 2 39.15 26.31 -14.54
CA TYR A 2 38.20 27.19 -13.83
C TYR A 2 37.01 26.48 -13.19
N ASN A 3 36.60 26.81 -11.96
CA ASN A 3 37.22 26.72 -10.62
C ASN A 3 36.21 27.33 -9.63
N THR A 4 36.19 26.79 -8.40
CA THR A 4 35.75 27.37 -7.11
C THR A 4 34.33 27.92 -6.90
N GLN A 5 33.66 27.25 -5.94
CA GLN A 5 32.99 27.77 -4.74
C GLN A 5 31.92 28.85 -4.87
N ASN A 6 30.75 28.61 -4.28
CA ASN A 6 30.26 29.47 -3.20
C ASN A 6 29.14 28.82 -2.39
N ILE A 7 29.45 28.53 -1.13
CA ILE A 7 28.46 28.39 -0.06
C ILE A 7 28.04 29.81 0.33
N SER A 8 26.75 30.10 0.38
CA SER A 8 26.26 31.32 1.03
C SER A 8 25.03 31.00 1.89
N LYS A 9 25.21 31.04 3.21
CA LYS A 9 24.15 31.21 4.21
C LYS A 9 24.02 32.71 4.45
N LYS A 10 22.80 33.28 4.61
CA LYS A 10 22.37 34.45 5.44
C LYS A 10 20.88 34.72 5.12
N ALA A 11 19.99 35.26 5.96
CA ALA A 11 19.92 35.67 7.36
C ALA A 11 18.42 35.78 7.74
N THR A 12 18.13 35.87 9.03
CA THR A 12 16.78 35.99 9.63
C THR A 12 16.31 37.42 9.85
N TRP A 13 14.99 37.56 10.03
CA TRP A 13 14.24 38.55 10.84
C TRP A 13 14.00 39.96 10.26
N THR A 14 13.06 40.07 9.32
CA THR A 14 12.08 41.18 9.23
C THR A 14 10.78 40.63 8.63
N GLY A 15 9.63 40.86 9.29
CA GLY A 15 8.37 40.17 8.98
C GLY A 15 7.64 40.65 7.71
N ARG A 16 7.22 39.71 6.86
CA ARG A 16 5.87 39.60 6.24
C ARG A 16 5.77 38.39 5.30
N THR A 17 4.80 37.54 5.61
CA THR A 17 3.99 36.59 4.83
C THR A 17 4.44 36.16 3.42
N THR A 18 4.65 34.85 3.23
CA THR A 18 4.00 34.01 2.18
C THR A 18 4.14 32.53 2.61
N VAL A 19 3.11 31.71 2.36
CA VAL A 19 3.00 30.28 2.72
C VAL A 19 4.13 29.43 2.12
N GLU A 20 4.84 28.66 2.94
CA GLU A 20 5.71 27.57 2.47
C GLU A 20 4.84 26.41 1.97
N LEU A 21 4.75 26.24 0.65
CA LEU A 21 4.50 24.96 0.01
C LEU A 21 5.68 24.62 -0.89
N GLU A 22 6.83 24.39 -0.27
CA GLU A 22 7.95 23.72 -0.93
C GLU A 22 7.58 22.24 -1.10
N HIS A 23 7.01 21.90 -2.25
CA HIS A 23 7.07 20.54 -2.79
C HIS A 23 8.25 20.47 -3.75
N PRO A 24 9.48 20.18 -3.28
CA PRO A 24 10.61 20.01 -4.18
C PRO A 24 10.43 18.69 -4.95
N HIS A 25 9.91 18.78 -6.17
CA HIS A 25 10.18 17.79 -7.20
C HIS A 25 11.69 17.71 -7.38
N ASN A 26 12.29 16.66 -6.83
CA ASN A 26 13.66 16.24 -7.12
C ASN A 26 13.84 16.18 -8.64
N ILE A 27 14.59 17.12 -9.20
CA ILE A 27 15.08 17.01 -10.57
C ILE A 27 16.12 15.89 -10.57
N ILE A 28 15.70 14.70 -10.95
CA ILE A 28 16.59 13.54 -11.12
C ILE A 28 17.51 13.86 -12.30
N ASN A 29 18.81 13.85 -12.05
CA ASN A 29 19.85 13.91 -13.08
C ASN A 29 19.61 12.81 -14.13
N LEU A 30 19.19 13.21 -15.34
CA LEU A 30 19.07 12.32 -16.48
C LEU A 30 20.46 12.05 -17.06
N ARG A 31 21.13 11.01 -16.56
CA ARG A 31 22.12 10.28 -17.36
C ARG A 31 21.66 8.83 -17.47
N SER A 32 20.93 8.63 -18.56
CA SER A 32 20.12 7.47 -18.94
C SER A 32 20.86 6.12 -18.86
N ASN A 33 20.32 5.20 -18.06
CA ASN A 33 20.18 3.80 -18.46
C ASN A 33 18.68 3.48 -18.63
N ARG A 34 18.11 3.97 -19.75
CA ARG A 34 16.66 4.03 -20.07
C ARG A 34 15.83 2.75 -19.82
N ASN A 35 16.45 1.57 -19.72
CA ASN A 35 15.75 0.30 -19.54
C ASN A 35 15.58 -0.09 -18.05
N GLU A 36 16.46 0.36 -17.15
CA GLU A 36 16.40 0.06 -15.71
C GLU A 36 15.44 1.00 -14.97
N ASP A 37 15.27 2.23 -15.46
CA ASP A 37 14.40 3.23 -14.84
C ASP A 37 12.91 2.90 -15.01
N LEU A 38 12.50 2.41 -16.19
CA LEU A 38 11.10 2.07 -16.46
C LEU A 38 10.61 0.88 -15.65
N SER A 39 11.47 -0.10 -15.38
CA SER A 39 11.14 -1.27 -14.56
C SER A 39 10.98 -0.89 -13.08
N ASN A 40 11.85 -0.03 -12.56
CA ASN A 40 11.75 0.50 -11.19
C ASN A 40 10.52 1.40 -10.99
N ILE A 41 10.20 2.27 -11.96
CA ILE A 41 8.99 3.10 -11.91
C ILE A 41 7.72 2.23 -11.97
N LYS A 42 7.69 1.17 -12.79
CA LYS A 42 6.58 0.20 -12.81
C LYS A 42 6.48 -0.57 -11.50
N ASN A 43 7.60 -1.00 -10.92
CA ASN A 43 7.61 -1.75 -9.66
C ASN A 43 7.12 -0.89 -8.49
N ARG A 44 7.54 0.38 -8.39
CA ARG A 44 7.05 1.31 -7.36
C ARG A 44 5.55 1.56 -7.48
N ARG A 45 5.05 1.84 -8.68
CA ARG A 45 3.60 2.01 -8.91
C ARG A 45 2.81 0.73 -8.62
N LYS A 46 3.39 -0.44 -8.86
CA LYS A 46 2.77 -1.74 -8.57
C LYS A 46 2.73 -2.03 -7.07
N SER A 47 3.78 -1.70 -6.30
CA SER A 47 3.77 -1.87 -4.84
C SER A 47 2.84 -0.89 -4.13
N GLU A 48 2.77 0.35 -4.63
CA GLU A 48 1.94 1.41 -4.05
C GLU A 48 0.44 1.10 -4.21
N TYR A 49 0.03 0.58 -5.38
CA TYR A 49 -1.35 0.08 -5.60
C TYR A 49 -1.70 -1.18 -4.80
N GLN A 50 -0.71 -2.01 -4.46
CA GLN A 50 -0.93 -3.26 -3.71
C GLN A 50 -1.18 -3.01 -2.22
N ILE A 51 -0.64 -1.93 -1.66
CA ILE A 51 -0.74 -1.61 -0.24
C ILE A 51 -2.18 -1.21 0.13
N ASP A 52 -2.87 -0.48 -0.76
CA ASP A 52 -4.24 0.03 -0.53
C ASP A 52 -5.35 -0.85 -1.14
N SER A 53 -5.01 -2.03 -1.66
CA SER A 53 -6.01 -2.93 -2.22
C SER A 53 -6.92 -3.49 -1.12
N ARG A 54 -8.14 -2.98 -1.03
CA ARG A 54 -9.19 -3.51 -0.16
C ARG A 54 -9.80 -4.76 -0.78
N ILE A 55 -10.28 -5.65 0.07
CA ILE A 55 -10.93 -6.90 -0.31
C ILE A 55 -12.23 -7.05 0.47
N ILE A 56 -13.25 -7.61 -0.19
CA ILE A 56 -14.54 -7.92 0.42
C ILE A 56 -14.62 -9.42 0.67
N ILE A 57 -15.00 -9.77 1.89
CA ILE A 57 -15.24 -11.15 2.32
C ILE A 57 -16.69 -11.24 2.78
N ASN A 58 -17.50 -11.92 2.00
CA ASN A 58 -18.89 -12.18 2.28
C ASN A 58 -19.04 -13.53 2.99
N VAL A 59 -19.48 -13.50 4.25
CA VAL A 59 -19.80 -14.68 5.04
C VAL A 59 -21.30 -14.83 5.14
N SER A 60 -21.86 -15.75 4.34
CA SER A 60 -23.29 -16.06 4.27
C SER A 60 -24.21 -14.86 4.00
N GLY A 61 -23.70 -13.75 3.49
CA GLY A 61 -24.42 -12.48 3.24
C GLY A 61 -23.93 -11.31 4.09
N LEU A 62 -23.10 -11.55 5.11
CA LEU A 62 -22.49 -10.48 5.91
C LEU A 62 -21.13 -10.13 5.30
N ARG A 63 -20.96 -8.88 4.88
CA ARG A 63 -19.74 -8.41 4.22
C ARG A 63 -18.78 -7.79 5.22
N PHE A 64 -17.55 -8.26 5.17
CA PHE A 64 -16.42 -7.71 5.87
C PHE A 64 -15.45 -7.13 4.86
N GLU A 65 -14.89 -5.98 5.18
CA GLU A 65 -13.91 -5.29 4.35
C GLU A 65 -12.58 -5.22 5.09
N THR A 66 -11.48 -5.52 4.39
CA THR A 66 -10.14 -5.37 4.97
C THR A 66 -9.09 -5.11 3.89
N LEU A 67 -7.86 -4.82 4.30
CA LEU A 67 -6.73 -4.69 3.39
C LEU A 67 -6.20 -6.06 3.00
N LYS A 68 -5.80 -6.21 1.74
CA LYS A 68 -5.10 -7.40 1.25
C LYS A 68 -3.87 -7.73 2.09
N THR A 69 -3.13 -6.70 2.50
CA THR A 69 -1.94 -6.80 3.36
C THR A 69 -2.23 -7.39 4.74
N THR A 70 -3.42 -7.12 5.31
CA THR A 70 -3.86 -7.70 6.58
C THR A 70 -3.89 -9.22 6.51
N LEU A 71 -4.44 -9.80 5.43
CA LEU A 71 -4.49 -11.24 5.26
C LEU A 71 -3.12 -11.85 4.95
N GLU A 72 -2.34 -11.17 4.11
CA GLU A 72 -1.05 -11.66 3.61
C GLU A 72 0.02 -11.77 4.71
N ARG A 73 -0.23 -11.21 5.90
CA ARG A 73 0.60 -11.40 7.10
C ARG A 73 0.78 -12.87 7.50
N TYR A 74 -0.24 -13.70 7.26
CA TYR A 74 -0.22 -15.12 7.59
C TYR A 74 -0.45 -15.98 6.34
N PRO A 75 0.53 -16.08 5.41
CA PRO A 75 0.37 -16.73 4.11
C PRO A 75 0.09 -18.24 4.18
N GLN A 76 0.31 -18.87 5.33
CA GLN A 76 -0.01 -20.26 5.63
C GLN A 76 -1.52 -20.51 5.84
N THR A 77 -2.28 -19.47 6.17
CA THR A 77 -3.73 -19.56 6.41
C THR A 77 -4.51 -19.59 5.10
N LEU A 78 -5.79 -19.96 5.16
CA LEU A 78 -6.67 -19.96 3.98
C LEU A 78 -6.79 -18.57 3.36
N LEU A 79 -7.06 -17.55 4.18
CA LEU A 79 -7.27 -16.18 3.72
C LEU A 79 -5.95 -15.49 3.33
N GLY A 80 -4.84 -15.83 4.00
CA GLY A 80 -3.54 -15.25 3.66
C GLY A 80 -2.91 -15.84 2.39
N ASN A 81 -3.21 -17.09 2.05
CA ASN A 81 -2.69 -17.71 0.85
C ASN A 81 -3.51 -17.32 -0.38
N ILE A 82 -2.90 -16.61 -1.33
CA ILE A 82 -3.59 -16.14 -2.54
C ILE A 82 -4.22 -17.28 -3.36
N ARG A 83 -3.56 -18.44 -3.47
CA ARG A 83 -4.05 -19.59 -4.24
C ARG A 83 -5.20 -20.31 -3.54
N ARG A 84 -5.22 -20.30 -2.20
CA ARG A 84 -6.30 -20.92 -1.43
C ARG A 84 -7.53 -20.04 -1.39
N ARG A 85 -7.38 -18.73 -1.12
CA ARG A 85 -8.51 -17.80 -1.12
C ARG A 85 -9.14 -17.65 -2.51
N SER A 86 -8.37 -17.74 -3.60
CA SER A 86 -8.92 -17.61 -4.96
C SER A 86 -9.97 -18.66 -5.30
N LEU A 87 -10.00 -19.80 -4.61
CA LEU A 87 -11.04 -20.83 -4.76
C LEU A 87 -12.43 -20.35 -4.30
N PHE A 88 -12.49 -19.32 -3.47
CA PHE A 88 -13.72 -18.76 -2.90
C PHE A 88 -14.11 -17.43 -3.53
N TYR A 89 -13.40 -16.98 -4.56
CA TYR A 89 -13.63 -15.68 -5.16
C TYR A 89 -14.79 -15.74 -6.18
N ASP A 90 -15.81 -14.94 -5.94
CA ASP A 90 -16.91 -14.70 -6.86
C ASP A 90 -16.60 -13.49 -7.74
N LYS A 91 -16.28 -13.77 -9.01
CA LYS A 91 -15.98 -12.75 -10.03
C LYS A 91 -17.16 -11.83 -10.32
N LYS A 92 -18.41 -12.29 -10.15
CA LYS A 92 -19.60 -11.51 -10.47
C LYS A 92 -19.83 -10.40 -9.44
N GLN A 93 -19.44 -10.65 -8.20
CA GLN A 93 -19.66 -9.74 -7.07
C GLN A 93 -18.37 -9.08 -6.57
N ASP A 94 -17.21 -9.46 -7.14
CA ASP A 94 -15.88 -9.00 -6.73
C ASP A 94 -15.62 -9.21 -5.23
N GLU A 95 -16.04 -10.36 -4.70
CA GLU A 95 -15.92 -10.70 -3.28
C GLU A 95 -15.50 -12.17 -3.08
N TYR A 96 -14.95 -12.47 -1.90
CA TYR A 96 -14.76 -13.84 -1.46
C TYR A 96 -15.99 -14.32 -0.72
N PHE A 97 -16.61 -15.42 -1.13
CA PHE A 97 -17.82 -15.94 -0.53
C PHE A 97 -17.55 -17.20 0.32
N PHE A 98 -18.09 -17.20 1.54
CA PHE A 98 -18.05 -18.33 2.46
C PHE A 98 -19.43 -18.63 3.03
N ASP A 99 -19.92 -19.84 2.78
CA ASP A 99 -21.15 -20.35 3.41
C ASP A 99 -20.82 -20.91 4.81
N ARG A 100 -20.62 -20.02 5.78
CA ARG A 100 -20.14 -20.31 7.15
C ARG A 100 -20.81 -19.44 8.22
N HIS A 101 -20.55 -19.73 9.50
CA HIS A 101 -21.14 -19.01 10.63
C HIS A 101 -20.60 -17.58 10.72
N ARG A 102 -21.51 -16.60 10.67
CA ARG A 102 -21.18 -15.17 10.55
C ARG A 102 -20.46 -14.61 11.76
N THR A 103 -20.93 -14.93 12.96
CA THR A 103 -20.39 -14.34 14.20
C THR A 103 -18.96 -14.79 14.51
N CYS A 104 -18.55 -15.94 13.98
CA CYS A 104 -17.19 -16.43 14.16
C CYS A 104 -16.17 -15.65 13.33
N PHE A 105 -16.61 -15.03 12.24
CA PHE A 105 -15.70 -14.36 11.32
C PHE A 105 -15.08 -13.10 11.90
N GLU A 106 -15.79 -12.39 12.79
CA GLU A 106 -15.26 -11.20 13.43
C GLU A 106 -13.97 -11.50 14.21
N SER A 107 -13.97 -12.56 15.02
CA SER A 107 -12.77 -13.01 15.75
C SER A 107 -11.66 -13.49 14.81
N ILE A 108 -12.01 -14.16 13.71
CA ILE A 108 -11.05 -14.56 12.67
C ILE A 108 -10.40 -13.33 12.05
N LEU A 109 -11.19 -12.31 11.67
CA LEU A 109 -10.65 -11.09 11.08
C LEU A 109 -9.80 -10.32 12.10
N TYR A 110 -10.26 -10.26 13.35
CA TYR A 110 -9.52 -9.64 14.44
C TYR A 110 -8.15 -10.27 14.64
N TYR A 111 -8.02 -11.61 14.55
CA TYR A 111 -6.73 -12.30 14.61
C TYR A 111 -5.70 -11.74 13.62
N TYR A 112 -6.11 -11.44 12.38
CA TYR A 112 -5.22 -10.84 11.39
C TYR A 112 -4.85 -9.39 11.73
N GLN A 113 -5.81 -8.60 12.19
CA GLN A 113 -5.64 -7.18 12.51
C GLN A 113 -4.79 -6.97 13.77
N SER A 114 -4.99 -7.83 14.77
CA SER A 114 -4.36 -7.77 16.09
C SER A 114 -2.95 -8.38 16.12
N HIS A 115 -2.45 -8.85 14.97
CA HIS A 115 -1.17 -9.54 14.85
C HIS A 115 -1.12 -10.85 15.65
N GLY A 116 -2.22 -11.61 15.61
CA GLY A 116 -2.30 -12.97 16.13
C GLY A 116 -2.91 -13.07 17.52
N ARG A 117 -3.52 -12.00 18.05
CA ARG A 117 -4.24 -12.02 19.32
C ARG A 117 -5.66 -12.52 19.09
N LEU A 118 -6.10 -13.41 19.97
CA LEU A 118 -7.46 -13.94 20.04
C LEU A 118 -8.07 -13.58 21.39
#